data_AF-A0A3D5IAW2-F1
#
_entry.id   AF-A0A3D5IAW2-F1
#
_cell.length_a   1.000
_cell.length_b   1.000
_cell.length_c   1.000
_cell.angle_alpha   90.00
_cell.angle_beta   90.00
_cell.angle_gamma   90.00
#
_symmetry.space_group_name_H-M   'P 1'
#
loop_
_entity.id
_entity.type
_entity.pdbx_description
1 polymer ?
#
loop_
_entity_poly.entity_id
_entity_poly.type
_entity_poly.pdbx_seq_one_letter_code
_entity_poly.pdbx_strand_id
1 'polypeptide(L)'
;MKKKSFAILLAAALLLYLLPGMAPEAKAETIRDKCRFCNTTADHEITRFERFNDDYHYVIYICSHCGNGSYALFKGNPISLHSGGTETPTCTTGKTCTRCGTQYGKLGHDWGAWQSRGNNSEHFRTCQRDGCDAVETVGCSGDSRATCIELGICTTCGGRYYGAHAFLAPPNWDSDAENHWLSCTVCRKAKTQVGAHYFVQGTVSSCLKSAATCVSPPVYYTNCAYCYHKGTDTYLSTWERPDPNNHDLVHHDAKAPTCTETGWEEYDACQREGCTYTTKVELPALKHKLVHHDAKAPTCTENGWEEYDTCSRCDYTTKVELLALKHDLVHHDAKAPTCTETGWNEYDACQREGCDYTTKVEIPAPG
;
A
#
# COMPACT_ATOMS: atom_id res chain seq x y z
N MET A 1 38.94 -88.73 56.28
CA MET A 1 38.46 -89.70 55.26
C MET A 1 37.16 -89.19 54.64
N LYS A 2 37.11 -89.11 53.30
CA LYS A 2 35.91 -89.09 52.40
C LYS A 2 34.89 -87.96 52.70
N LYS A 3 34.86 -86.79 52.05
CA LYS A 3 34.73 -86.54 50.59
C LYS A 3 33.96 -87.66 49.89
N LYS A 4 32.61 -87.60 49.90
CA LYS A 4 31.65 -88.19 48.92
C LYS A 4 30.23 -88.24 49.53
N SER A 5 29.59 -87.09 49.76
CA SER A 5 28.11 -87.04 49.95
C SER A 5 27.52 -85.65 49.62
N PHE A 6 28.32 -84.59 49.62
CA PHE A 6 27.86 -83.22 49.33
C PHE A 6 27.47 -82.94 47.88
N ALA A 7 27.82 -83.82 46.92
CA ALA A 7 27.47 -83.64 45.51
C ALA A 7 26.05 -84.13 45.15
N ILE A 8 25.41 -84.94 46.01
CA ILE A 8 24.07 -85.51 45.73
C ILE A 8 22.95 -84.57 46.22
N LEU A 9 23.21 -83.77 47.27
CA LEU A 9 22.24 -82.80 47.80
C LEU A 9 22.14 -81.51 46.96
N LEU A 10 23.23 -81.10 46.28
CA LEU A 10 23.22 -79.94 45.38
C LEU A 10 22.57 -80.23 44.02
N ALA A 11 22.58 -81.50 43.57
CA ALA A 11 21.85 -81.91 42.37
C ALA A 11 20.33 -81.98 42.59
N ALA A 12 19.87 -82.32 43.80
CA ALA A 12 18.44 -82.34 44.14
C ALA A 12 17.83 -80.93 44.31
N ALA A 13 18.61 -79.94 44.76
CA ALA A 13 18.14 -78.56 44.91
C ALA A 13 18.10 -77.78 43.58
N LEU A 14 18.97 -78.10 42.62
CA LEU A 14 18.95 -77.50 41.27
C LEU A 14 17.87 -78.11 40.35
N LEU A 15 17.43 -79.35 40.62
CA LEU A 15 16.32 -79.96 39.87
C LEU A 15 14.94 -79.38 40.23
N LEU A 16 14.80 -78.80 41.43
CA LEU A 16 13.59 -78.08 41.87
C LEU A 16 13.47 -76.67 41.29
N TYR A 17 14.53 -76.12 40.70
CA TYR A 17 14.55 -74.80 40.04
C TYR A 17 14.29 -74.86 38.52
N LEU A 18 14.16 -76.06 37.95
CA LEU A 18 13.93 -76.28 36.51
C LEU A 18 12.57 -76.94 36.19
N LEU A 19 11.69 -77.08 37.17
CA LEU A 19 10.29 -77.38 36.89
C LEU A 19 9.60 -76.04 36.62
N PRO A 20 9.12 -75.75 35.39
CA PRO A 20 8.15 -74.69 35.23
C PRO A 20 7.01 -75.02 36.18
N GLY A 21 6.67 -74.09 37.08
CA GLY A 21 5.45 -74.14 37.84
C GLY A 21 4.31 -74.19 36.83
N MET A 22 3.88 -75.39 36.46
CA MET A 22 2.71 -75.64 35.67
C MET A 22 1.55 -75.24 36.58
N ALA A 23 1.22 -73.96 36.57
CA ALA A 23 -0.11 -73.55 36.96
C ALA A 23 -1.06 -74.46 36.16
N PRO A 24 -2.04 -75.14 36.80
CA PRO A 24 -3.04 -75.85 36.03
C PRO A 24 -3.60 -74.87 35.01
N GLU A 25 -3.50 -75.19 33.72
CA GLU A 25 -4.06 -74.38 32.64
C GLU A 25 -5.50 -74.09 33.01
N ALA A 26 -5.78 -72.83 33.37
CA ALA A 26 -7.13 -72.38 33.59
C ALA A 26 -7.86 -72.64 32.27
N LYS A 27 -8.83 -73.55 32.31
CA LYS A 27 -9.64 -73.92 31.14
C LYS A 27 -10.08 -72.61 30.45
N ALA A 28 -9.70 -72.42 29.19
CA ALA A 28 -10.04 -71.22 28.45
C ALA A 28 -11.56 -71.00 28.51
N GLU A 29 -11.98 -69.79 28.86
CA GLU A 29 -13.40 -69.46 28.94
C GLU A 29 -14.00 -69.50 27.54
N THR A 30 -15.10 -70.22 27.36
CA THR A 30 -15.76 -70.37 26.07
C THR A 30 -17.20 -69.91 26.13
N ILE A 31 -17.70 -69.40 25.01
CA ILE A 31 -19.13 -69.09 24.82
C ILE A 31 -19.64 -69.81 23.57
N ARG A 32 -20.80 -70.46 23.67
CA ARG A 32 -21.43 -71.14 22.54
C ARG A 32 -22.38 -70.18 21.83
N ASP A 33 -22.06 -69.83 20.59
CA ASP A 33 -22.93 -69.03 19.74
C ASP A 33 -22.73 -69.38 18.25
N LYS A 34 -23.58 -68.82 17.40
CA LYS A 34 -23.48 -68.98 15.95
C LYS A 34 -22.27 -68.20 15.42
N CYS A 35 -21.31 -68.90 14.82
CA CYS A 35 -20.15 -68.26 14.20
C CYS A 35 -20.58 -67.51 12.93
N ARG A 36 -20.23 -66.22 12.82
CA ARG A 36 -20.54 -65.40 11.64
C ARG A 36 -19.81 -65.87 10.37
N PHE A 37 -18.69 -66.59 10.49
CA PHE A 37 -17.88 -67.00 9.34
C PHE A 37 -18.28 -68.37 8.79
N CYS A 38 -18.42 -69.39 9.64
CA CYS A 38 -18.82 -70.74 9.19
C CYS A 38 -20.32 -71.00 9.31
N ASN A 39 -21.09 -70.05 9.87
CA ASN A 39 -22.54 -70.12 10.06
C ASN A 39 -23.03 -71.30 10.93
N THR A 40 -22.09 -71.99 11.60
CA THR A 40 -22.34 -73.13 12.51
C THR A 40 -22.32 -72.65 13.96
N THR A 41 -23.22 -73.19 14.79
CA THR A 41 -23.16 -73.02 16.24
C THR A 41 -21.98 -73.79 16.79
N ALA A 42 -21.00 -73.08 17.34
CA ALA A 42 -19.76 -73.65 17.86
C ALA A 42 -19.37 -72.98 19.17
N ASP A 43 -18.45 -73.61 19.89
CA ASP A 43 -17.80 -72.95 21.02
C ASP A 43 -16.81 -71.91 20.47
N HIS A 44 -16.83 -70.74 21.10
CA HIS A 44 -15.92 -69.63 20.81
C HIS A 44 -14.99 -69.45 22.01
N GLU A 45 -13.69 -69.65 21.79
CA GLU A 45 -12.64 -69.44 22.79
C GLU A 45 -12.38 -67.96 22.99
N ILE A 46 -12.62 -67.47 24.20
CA ILE A 46 -12.46 -66.06 24.54
C ILE A 46 -10.98 -65.79 24.77
N THR A 47 -10.46 -64.84 24.00
CA THR A 47 -9.04 -64.46 24.04
C THR A 47 -8.79 -63.25 24.92
N ARG A 48 -9.67 -62.24 24.89
CA ARG A 48 -9.60 -61.03 25.72
C ARG A 48 -10.90 -60.24 25.66
N PHE A 49 -10.96 -59.14 26.41
CA PHE A 49 -12.07 -58.19 26.42
C PHE A 49 -11.56 -56.78 26.14
N GLU A 50 -12.32 -56.00 25.37
CA GLU A 50 -11.95 -54.62 24.99
C GLU A 50 -13.12 -53.66 25.25
N ARG A 51 -12.83 -52.46 25.79
CA ARG A 51 -13.88 -51.49 26.13
C ARG A 51 -14.71 -51.12 24.91
N PHE A 52 -16.03 -51.18 25.06
CA PHE A 52 -16.98 -50.63 24.08
C PHE A 52 -17.52 -49.28 24.58
N ASN A 53 -18.18 -49.28 25.73
CA ASN A 53 -18.74 -48.07 26.36
C ASN A 53 -18.74 -48.22 27.90
N ASP A 54 -19.51 -47.39 28.60
CA ASP A 54 -19.51 -47.37 30.07
C ASP A 54 -20.27 -48.54 30.71
N ASP A 55 -21.07 -49.27 29.93
CA ASP A 55 -21.86 -50.42 30.39
C ASP A 55 -21.28 -51.75 29.89
N TYR A 56 -20.57 -51.74 28.77
CA TYR A 56 -20.17 -52.95 28.05
C TYR A 56 -18.71 -52.96 27.56
N HIS A 57 -18.20 -54.18 27.38
CA HIS A 57 -17.01 -54.49 26.58
C HIS A 57 -17.34 -55.48 25.46
N TYR A 58 -16.53 -55.43 24.40
CA TYR A 58 -16.48 -56.47 23.41
C TYR A 58 -15.79 -57.72 23.94
N VAL A 59 -16.33 -58.87 23.60
CA VAL A 59 -15.67 -60.16 23.80
C VAL A 59 -14.92 -60.49 22.52
N ILE A 60 -13.60 -60.64 22.61
CA ILE A 60 -12.75 -61.02 21.49
C ILE A 60 -12.54 -62.53 21.56
N TYR A 61 -12.91 -63.26 20.51
CA TYR A 61 -12.95 -64.72 20.53
C TYR A 61 -12.46 -65.35 19.22
N ILE A 62 -12.10 -66.63 19.28
CA ILE A 62 -11.76 -67.47 18.14
C ILE A 62 -12.76 -68.62 18.06
N CYS A 63 -13.33 -68.87 16.88
CA CYS A 63 -14.27 -69.97 16.69
C CYS A 63 -13.53 -71.32 16.70
N SER A 64 -13.86 -72.23 17.62
CA SER A 64 -13.20 -73.54 17.73
C SER A 64 -13.48 -74.48 16.54
N HIS A 65 -14.49 -74.18 15.70
CA HIS A 65 -14.80 -74.96 14.49
C HIS A 65 -14.01 -74.51 13.26
N CYS A 66 -13.82 -73.20 13.04
CA CYS A 66 -13.18 -72.70 11.80
C CYS A 66 -11.89 -71.90 12.04
N GLY A 67 -11.48 -71.70 13.29
CA GLY A 67 -10.23 -71.03 13.66
C GLY A 67 -10.22 -69.51 13.44
N ASN A 68 -11.30 -68.91 12.93
CA ASN A 68 -11.35 -67.47 12.66
C ASN A 68 -11.68 -66.68 13.93
N GLY A 69 -10.94 -65.59 14.15
CA GLY A 69 -11.16 -64.63 15.23
C GLY A 69 -12.21 -63.57 14.88
N SER A 70 -13.01 -63.14 15.86
CA SER A 70 -13.95 -62.03 15.76
C SER A 70 -14.09 -61.33 17.10
N TYR A 71 -14.86 -60.24 17.11
CA TYR A 71 -15.41 -59.64 18.31
C TYR A 71 -16.92 -59.57 18.22
N ALA A 72 -17.60 -59.63 19.37
CA ALA A 72 -19.04 -59.41 19.44
C ALA A 72 -19.45 -58.78 20.77
N LEU A 73 -20.63 -58.15 20.74
CA LEU A 73 -21.38 -57.78 21.93
C LEU A 73 -22.54 -58.78 22.08
N PHE A 74 -22.43 -59.70 23.03
CA PHE A 74 -23.46 -60.69 23.31
C PHE A 74 -24.57 -60.03 24.14
N LYS A 75 -25.48 -59.34 23.46
CA LYS A 75 -26.60 -58.62 24.11
C LYS A 75 -27.43 -59.57 24.97
N GLY A 76 -27.71 -59.17 26.21
CA GLY A 76 -28.43 -59.98 27.19
C GLY A 76 -27.58 -61.05 27.89
N ASN A 77 -26.31 -61.23 27.48
CA ASN A 77 -25.37 -62.09 28.18
C ASN A 77 -24.48 -61.25 29.13
N PRO A 78 -24.39 -61.59 30.43
CA PRO A 78 -23.54 -60.88 31.39
C PRO A 78 -22.06 -60.82 31.01
N ILE A 79 -21.59 -61.71 30.12
CA ILE A 79 -20.20 -61.75 29.67
C ILE A 79 -19.75 -60.48 28.96
N SER A 80 -20.68 -59.71 28.37
CA SER A 80 -20.40 -58.45 27.70
C SER A 80 -20.55 -57.23 28.61
N LEU A 81 -21.06 -57.39 29.83
CA LEU A 81 -21.21 -56.31 30.81
C LEU A 81 -19.93 -56.13 31.60
N HIS A 82 -19.64 -54.89 31.99
CA HIS A 82 -18.60 -54.65 32.98
C HIS A 82 -18.99 -55.26 34.32
N SER A 83 -18.04 -55.97 34.94
CA SER A 83 -18.25 -56.66 36.22
C SER A 83 -16.96 -56.72 37.02
N GLY A 84 -17.09 -56.98 38.32
CA GLY A 84 -15.97 -57.04 39.26
C GLY A 84 -15.62 -55.67 39.87
N GLY A 85 -14.44 -55.59 40.48
CA GLY A 85 -14.01 -54.42 41.25
C GLY A 85 -14.63 -54.35 42.65
N THR A 86 -13.78 -54.14 43.65
CA THR A 86 -14.18 -53.90 45.05
C THR A 86 -14.16 -52.42 45.41
N GLU A 87 -13.72 -51.57 44.49
CA GLU A 87 -13.65 -50.13 44.68
C GLU A 87 -15.04 -49.55 44.90
N THR A 88 -15.13 -48.51 45.74
CA THR A 88 -16.33 -47.71 45.87
C THR A 88 -16.29 -46.60 44.81
N PRO A 89 -17.23 -46.57 43.84
CA PRO A 89 -17.24 -45.53 42.82
C PRO A 89 -17.36 -44.13 43.42
N THR A 90 -16.68 -43.17 42.81
CA THR A 90 -16.78 -41.74 43.10
C THR A 90 -17.41 -41.01 41.90
N CYS A 91 -17.46 -39.68 41.97
CA CYS A 91 -17.95 -38.86 40.85
C CYS A 91 -17.11 -39.04 39.57
N THR A 92 -15.79 -39.21 39.70
CA THR A 92 -14.84 -39.22 38.57
C THR A 92 -14.21 -40.59 38.34
N THR A 93 -14.25 -41.47 39.35
CA THR A 93 -13.55 -42.75 39.38
C THR A 93 -14.55 -43.89 39.53
N GLY A 94 -14.53 -44.84 38.61
CA GLY A 94 -15.42 -46.01 38.62
C GLY A 94 -14.76 -47.23 39.25
N LYS A 95 -15.47 -48.36 39.26
CA LYS A 95 -14.87 -49.67 39.56
C LYS A 95 -13.99 -50.13 38.41
N THR A 96 -12.97 -50.92 38.68
CA THR A 96 -12.14 -51.53 37.62
C THR A 96 -12.79 -52.84 37.17
N CYS A 97 -13.17 -52.92 35.89
CA CYS A 97 -13.69 -54.16 35.32
C CYS A 97 -12.59 -55.23 35.32
N THR A 98 -12.85 -56.40 35.93
CA THR A 98 -11.84 -57.47 36.05
C THR A 98 -11.51 -58.15 34.72
N ARG A 99 -12.35 -57.93 33.70
CA ARG A 99 -12.23 -58.56 32.37
C ARG A 99 -11.43 -57.72 31.39
N CYS A 100 -11.71 -56.42 31.30
CA CYS A 100 -11.07 -55.52 30.33
C CYS A 100 -10.21 -54.42 30.98
N GLY A 101 -10.16 -54.34 32.32
CA GLY A 101 -9.35 -53.37 33.05
C GLY A 101 -9.87 -51.94 33.02
N THR A 102 -11.00 -51.65 32.36
CA THR A 102 -11.51 -50.28 32.26
C THR A 102 -12.40 -49.88 33.43
N GLN A 103 -12.43 -48.58 33.73
CA GLN A 103 -13.32 -48.04 34.75
C GLN A 103 -14.77 -47.97 34.25
N TYR A 104 -15.69 -48.39 35.09
CA TYR A 104 -17.13 -48.35 34.81
C TYR A 104 -17.94 -47.98 36.07
N GLY A 105 -19.20 -47.59 35.87
CA GLY A 105 -20.10 -47.25 36.99
C GLY A 105 -19.69 -45.98 37.76
N LYS A 106 -19.08 -45.00 37.09
CA LYS A 106 -18.82 -43.67 37.66
C LYS A 106 -20.15 -43.03 38.05
N LEU A 107 -20.23 -42.43 39.24
CA LEU A 107 -21.50 -41.88 39.74
C LEU A 107 -21.89 -40.56 39.09
N GLY A 108 -20.94 -39.87 38.44
CA GLY A 108 -21.11 -38.49 38.03
C GLY A 108 -21.19 -37.55 39.24
N HIS A 109 -21.25 -36.25 38.96
CA HIS A 109 -21.40 -35.24 40.00
C HIS A 109 -22.87 -35.15 40.44
N ASP A 110 -23.07 -35.15 41.75
CA ASP A 110 -24.35 -34.89 42.38
C ASP A 110 -24.45 -33.39 42.64
N TRP A 111 -24.91 -32.65 41.64
CA TRP A 111 -24.87 -31.19 41.66
C TRP A 111 -25.95 -30.61 42.57
N GLY A 112 -25.52 -29.76 43.52
CA GLY A 112 -26.43 -28.99 44.35
C GLY A 112 -27.14 -27.86 43.61
N ALA A 113 -27.90 -27.06 44.37
CA ALA A 113 -28.60 -25.89 43.85
C ALA A 113 -27.61 -24.83 43.33
N TRP A 114 -28.02 -24.09 42.29
CA TRP A 114 -27.27 -22.95 41.78
C TRP A 114 -27.27 -21.79 42.79
N GLN A 115 -26.08 -21.24 43.02
CA GLN A 115 -25.84 -20.11 43.92
C GLN A 115 -25.23 -18.95 43.15
N SER A 116 -25.63 -17.72 43.48
CA SER A 116 -25.00 -16.53 42.91
C SER A 116 -23.54 -16.41 43.37
N ARG A 117 -22.64 -16.07 42.45
CA ARG A 117 -21.23 -15.82 42.77
C ARG A 117 -20.99 -14.42 43.36
N GLY A 118 -22.00 -13.56 43.38
CA GLY A 118 -21.92 -12.19 43.88
C GLY A 118 -21.10 -11.22 43.00
N ASN A 119 -20.60 -11.68 41.84
CA ASN A 119 -19.79 -10.88 40.91
C ASN A 119 -20.62 -10.22 39.79
N ASN A 120 -21.95 -10.26 39.89
CA ASN A 120 -22.89 -9.73 38.90
C ASN A 120 -22.76 -10.29 37.48
N SER A 121 -22.20 -11.49 37.31
CA SER A 121 -22.01 -12.09 35.99
C SER A 121 -22.26 -13.60 35.97
N GLU A 122 -22.01 -14.30 37.07
CA GLU A 122 -21.96 -15.76 37.09
C GLU A 122 -22.66 -16.35 38.30
N HIS A 123 -23.09 -17.60 38.14
CA HIS A 123 -23.51 -18.47 39.22
C HIS A 123 -22.69 -19.75 39.22
N PHE A 124 -22.67 -20.42 40.37
CA PHE A 124 -21.96 -21.68 40.52
C PHE A 124 -22.81 -22.70 41.28
N ARG A 125 -22.49 -23.97 41.11
CA ARG A 125 -23.00 -25.04 41.96
C ARG A 125 -21.87 -26.00 42.29
N THR A 126 -21.96 -26.64 43.44
CA THR A 126 -20.96 -27.58 43.92
C THR A 126 -21.52 -28.98 43.93
N CYS A 127 -20.66 -29.97 43.74
CA CYS A 127 -21.02 -31.35 43.99
C CYS A 127 -21.30 -31.53 45.48
N GLN A 128 -22.38 -32.21 45.85
CA GLN A 128 -22.78 -32.46 47.24
C GLN A 128 -22.29 -33.82 47.77
N ARG A 129 -21.67 -34.64 46.90
CA ARG A 129 -21.12 -35.93 47.30
C ARG A 129 -19.87 -35.75 48.16
N ASP A 130 -19.84 -36.40 49.32
CA ASP A 130 -18.69 -36.41 50.23
C ASP A 130 -17.39 -36.76 49.50
N GLY A 131 -16.36 -35.95 49.72
CA GLY A 131 -15.04 -36.11 49.10
C GLY A 131 -14.94 -35.60 47.65
N CYS A 132 -15.88 -34.78 47.18
CA CYS A 132 -15.84 -34.16 45.85
C CYS A 132 -15.95 -32.63 45.92
N ASP A 133 -14.87 -31.93 45.56
CA ASP A 133 -14.81 -30.45 45.53
C ASP A 133 -15.10 -29.85 44.15
N ALA A 134 -15.82 -30.59 43.30
CA ALA A 134 -16.11 -30.12 41.95
C ALA A 134 -17.04 -28.90 41.99
N VAL A 135 -16.73 -27.91 41.15
CA VAL A 135 -17.51 -26.67 41.00
C VAL A 135 -17.81 -26.48 39.53
N GLU A 136 -19.07 -26.23 39.21
CA GLU A 136 -19.50 -25.80 37.89
C GLU A 136 -19.85 -24.31 37.93
N THR A 137 -19.38 -23.55 36.94
CA THR A 137 -19.65 -22.10 36.83
C THR A 137 -20.24 -21.81 35.46
N VAL A 138 -21.34 -21.05 35.45
CA VAL A 138 -22.06 -20.65 34.23
C VAL A 138 -22.47 -19.17 34.36
N GLY A 139 -22.54 -18.47 33.24
CA GLY A 139 -22.99 -17.08 33.19
C GLY A 139 -24.47 -16.93 33.55
N CYS A 140 -24.79 -15.90 34.32
CA CYS A 140 -26.16 -15.55 34.66
C CYS A 140 -26.94 -15.11 33.40
N SER A 141 -28.21 -15.52 33.31
CA SER A 141 -29.13 -15.14 32.24
C SER A 141 -30.59 -15.20 32.71
N GLY A 142 -31.51 -14.80 31.83
CA GLY A 142 -32.96 -15.01 31.98
C GLY A 142 -33.81 -13.75 32.10
N ASP A 143 -33.25 -12.62 32.55
CA ASP A 143 -33.96 -11.34 32.61
C ASP A 143 -33.68 -10.52 31.34
N SER A 144 -34.73 -10.25 30.56
CA SER A 144 -34.64 -9.46 29.33
C SER A 144 -34.37 -7.97 29.56
N ARG A 145 -34.50 -7.50 30.81
CA ARG A 145 -34.15 -6.12 31.20
C ARG A 145 -32.68 -5.96 31.55
N ALA A 146 -31.95 -7.05 31.79
CA ALA A 146 -30.53 -6.98 32.10
C ALA A 146 -29.76 -6.37 30.91
N THR A 147 -29.02 -5.30 31.16
CA THR A 147 -28.14 -4.67 30.16
C THR A 147 -26.73 -4.53 30.72
N CYS A 148 -25.79 -4.02 29.93
CA CYS A 148 -24.42 -3.77 30.40
C CYS A 148 -24.32 -2.63 31.44
N ILE A 149 -25.40 -1.91 31.74
CA ILE A 149 -25.45 -0.83 32.75
C ILE A 149 -26.55 -1.01 33.79
N GLU A 150 -27.52 -1.89 33.53
CA GLU A 150 -28.66 -2.16 34.41
C GLU A 150 -28.68 -3.64 34.82
N LEU A 151 -28.73 -3.87 36.12
CA LEU A 151 -28.76 -5.23 36.69
C LEU A 151 -30.13 -5.85 36.54
N GLY A 152 -30.20 -7.05 35.95
CA GLY A 152 -31.37 -7.93 36.00
C GLY A 152 -31.22 -9.03 37.04
N ILE A 153 -32.22 -9.91 37.11
CA ILE A 153 -32.27 -11.05 38.05
C ILE A 153 -32.10 -12.36 37.29
N CYS A 154 -31.08 -13.14 37.65
CA CYS A 154 -30.86 -14.44 37.03
C CYS A 154 -32.00 -15.40 37.39
N THR A 155 -32.62 -16.01 36.38
CA THR A 155 -33.74 -16.95 36.59
C THR A 155 -33.31 -18.27 37.23
N THR A 156 -32.01 -18.59 37.17
CA THR A 156 -31.45 -19.84 37.72
C THR A 156 -31.04 -19.72 39.19
N CYS A 157 -30.34 -18.64 39.57
CA CYS A 157 -29.80 -18.49 40.93
C CYS A 157 -30.43 -17.36 41.74
N GLY A 158 -31.32 -16.54 41.15
CA GLY A 158 -31.91 -15.36 41.78
C GLY A 158 -30.94 -14.20 42.04
N GLY A 159 -29.65 -14.36 41.72
CA GLY A 159 -28.64 -13.32 41.85
C GLY A 159 -28.80 -12.20 40.84
N ARG A 160 -28.24 -11.03 41.14
CA ARG A 160 -28.20 -9.89 40.22
C ARG A 160 -27.11 -10.11 39.17
N TYR A 161 -27.31 -9.64 37.95
CA TYR A 161 -26.28 -9.67 36.91
C TYR A 161 -26.43 -8.59 35.84
N TYR A 162 -25.33 -8.23 35.18
CA TYR A 162 -25.35 -7.37 33.99
C TYR A 162 -25.54 -8.20 32.71
N GLY A 163 -26.37 -7.69 31.80
CA GLY A 163 -26.50 -8.26 30.47
C GLY A 163 -25.24 -8.06 29.62
N ALA A 164 -25.09 -8.88 28.59
CA ALA A 164 -24.02 -8.72 27.62
C ALA A 164 -24.14 -7.39 26.84
N HIS A 165 -23.02 -6.92 26.28
CA HIS A 165 -23.04 -5.78 25.37
C HIS A 165 -23.80 -6.14 24.09
N ALA A 166 -24.75 -5.29 23.69
CA ALA A 166 -25.44 -5.38 22.42
C ALA A 166 -24.80 -4.44 21.38
N PHE A 167 -24.55 -4.94 20.17
CA PHE A 167 -23.94 -4.19 19.07
C PHE A 167 -24.85 -4.30 17.84
N LEU A 168 -25.02 -3.21 17.09
CA LEU A 168 -25.70 -3.27 15.80
C LEU A 168 -24.80 -3.92 14.77
N ALA A 169 -25.38 -4.71 13.88
CA ALA A 169 -24.66 -5.23 12.72
C ALA A 169 -24.25 -4.09 11.76
N PRO A 170 -23.22 -4.31 10.92
CA PRO A 170 -22.89 -3.41 9.81
C PRO A 170 -24.14 -3.06 8.97
N PRO A 171 -24.27 -1.80 8.50
CA PRO A 171 -23.23 -0.79 8.32
C PRO A 171 -23.10 0.26 9.45
N ASN A 172 -23.55 -0.02 10.68
CA ASN A 172 -23.55 0.95 11.80
C ASN A 172 -22.17 1.16 12.46
N TRP A 173 -21.17 1.53 11.65
CA TRP A 173 -19.80 1.76 12.10
C TRP A 173 -19.64 3.16 12.67
N ASP A 174 -19.09 3.24 13.88
CA ASP A 174 -18.49 4.45 14.39
C ASP A 174 -17.03 4.54 13.89
N SER A 175 -16.48 5.74 13.84
CA SER A 175 -15.09 5.96 13.42
C SER A 175 -14.45 7.13 14.14
N ASP A 176 -13.13 7.10 14.21
CA ASP A 176 -12.28 8.24 14.58
C ASP A 176 -11.13 8.38 13.55
N ALA A 177 -10.10 9.14 13.90
CA ALA A 177 -8.95 9.34 13.03
C ALA A 177 -8.14 8.07 12.76
N GLU A 178 -8.24 7.05 13.61
CA GLU A 178 -7.38 5.86 13.55
C GLU A 178 -8.14 4.61 13.09
N ASN A 179 -9.39 4.43 13.54
CA ASN A 179 -10.11 3.16 13.38
C ASN A 179 -11.62 3.32 13.14
N HIS A 180 -12.24 2.21 12.75
CA HIS A 180 -13.68 1.94 12.81
C HIS A 180 -13.99 0.91 13.88
N TRP A 181 -15.18 0.97 14.45
CA TRP A 181 -15.68 -0.06 15.36
C TRP A 181 -17.21 -0.03 15.43
N LEU A 182 -17.79 -1.08 16.01
CA LEU A 182 -19.19 -1.09 16.41
C LEU A 182 -19.27 -0.74 17.90
N SER A 183 -20.01 0.32 18.24
CA SER A 183 -20.23 0.68 19.64
C SER A 183 -21.41 -0.08 20.24
N CYS A 184 -21.31 -0.40 21.53
CA CYS A 184 -22.44 -0.94 22.25
C CYS A 184 -23.62 0.04 22.22
N THR A 185 -24.81 -0.44 21.84
CA THR A 185 -26.02 0.38 21.69
C THR A 185 -26.52 0.99 22.99
N VAL A 186 -26.17 0.39 24.12
CA VAL A 186 -26.62 0.80 25.45
C VAL A 186 -25.63 1.78 26.08
N CYS A 187 -24.38 1.35 26.33
CA CYS A 187 -23.41 2.18 27.07
C CYS A 187 -22.61 3.15 26.19
N ARG A 188 -22.56 2.94 24.88
CA ARG A 188 -21.72 3.67 23.90
C ARG A 188 -20.21 3.71 24.22
N LYS A 189 -19.75 2.94 25.22
CA LYS A 189 -18.33 2.90 25.66
C LYS A 189 -17.59 1.67 25.14
N ALA A 190 -18.23 0.50 25.21
CA ALA A 190 -17.64 -0.73 24.72
C ALA A 190 -17.60 -0.72 23.19
N LYS A 191 -16.45 -1.12 22.63
CA LYS A 191 -16.19 -1.24 21.20
C LYS A 191 -15.99 -2.71 20.85
N THR A 192 -16.43 -3.12 19.67
CA THR A 192 -16.10 -4.43 19.09
C THR A 192 -15.78 -4.29 17.61
N GLN A 193 -15.18 -5.33 17.02
CA GLN A 193 -14.77 -5.36 15.61
C GLN A 193 -13.93 -4.13 15.21
N VAL A 194 -12.99 -3.75 16.07
CA VAL A 194 -12.12 -2.60 15.79
C VAL A 194 -11.23 -2.93 14.60
N GLY A 195 -11.27 -2.10 13.57
CA GLY A 195 -10.48 -2.26 12.34
C GLY A 195 -9.95 -0.93 11.84
N ALA A 196 -8.77 -0.97 11.21
CA ALA A 196 -8.16 0.21 10.63
C ALA A 196 -8.98 0.77 9.45
N HIS A 197 -8.73 2.03 9.09
CA HIS A 197 -9.24 2.61 7.85
C HIS A 197 -8.74 1.85 6.62
N TYR A 198 -9.66 1.50 5.72
CA TYR A 198 -9.32 0.99 4.39
C TYR A 198 -9.42 2.13 3.38
N PHE A 199 -8.27 2.68 3.00
CA PHE A 199 -8.18 3.83 2.08
C PHE A 199 -8.22 3.38 0.62
N VAL A 200 -9.04 4.06 -0.17
CA VAL A 200 -9.24 3.82 -1.60
C VAL A 200 -9.06 5.12 -2.38
N GLN A 201 -8.86 4.99 -3.69
CA GLN A 201 -8.91 6.11 -4.63
C GLN A 201 -10.37 6.41 -4.98
N GLY A 202 -10.86 7.60 -4.63
CA GLY A 202 -12.23 8.03 -4.90
C GLY A 202 -12.34 9.54 -5.11
N THR A 203 -13.18 9.98 -6.06
CA THR A 203 -13.35 11.39 -6.44
C THR A 203 -14.29 12.13 -5.48
N VAL A 204 -13.97 12.10 -4.18
CA VAL A 204 -14.74 12.81 -3.16
C VAL A 204 -14.29 14.26 -3.13
N SER A 205 -15.19 15.22 -3.36
CA SER A 205 -14.85 16.65 -3.45
C SER A 205 -14.17 17.20 -2.19
N SER A 206 -14.50 16.69 -1.00
CA SER A 206 -13.83 17.06 0.26
C SER A 206 -12.37 16.60 0.34
N CYS A 207 -11.97 15.67 -0.51
CA CYS A 207 -10.60 15.15 -0.62
C CYS A 207 -9.83 15.76 -1.81
N LEU A 208 -10.39 16.75 -2.52
CA LEU A 208 -9.69 17.45 -3.59
C LEU A 208 -8.46 18.17 -3.03
N LYS A 209 -7.27 17.82 -3.53
CA LYS A 209 -6.01 18.49 -3.18
C LYS A 209 -5.72 19.66 -4.11
N SER A 210 -5.88 19.44 -5.41
CA SER A 210 -5.71 20.47 -6.43
C SER A 210 -6.61 20.19 -7.63
N ALA A 211 -7.23 21.24 -8.16
CA ALA A 211 -8.05 21.17 -9.36
C ALA A 211 -7.22 20.76 -10.59
N ALA A 212 -7.92 20.34 -11.65
CA ALA A 212 -7.32 20.05 -12.94
C ALA A 212 -6.68 21.32 -13.52
N THR A 213 -5.60 21.16 -14.26
CA THR A 213 -4.92 22.23 -15.00
C THR A 213 -5.00 21.95 -16.50
N CYS A 214 -4.56 22.88 -17.34
CA CYS A 214 -4.47 22.69 -18.80
C CYS A 214 -3.57 21.54 -19.26
N VAL A 215 -2.71 21.00 -18.39
CA VAL A 215 -1.76 19.92 -18.73
C VAL A 215 -1.89 18.67 -17.87
N SER A 216 -2.63 18.73 -16.76
CA SER A 216 -2.74 17.62 -15.82
C SER A 216 -4.14 17.50 -15.22
N PRO A 217 -4.66 16.27 -15.05
CA PRO A 217 -5.87 16.00 -14.25
C PRO A 217 -5.79 16.55 -12.81
N PRO A 218 -6.92 16.60 -12.09
CA PRO A 218 -6.93 16.96 -10.68
C PRO A 218 -6.26 15.89 -9.82
N VAL A 219 -5.75 16.32 -8.67
CA VAL A 219 -5.14 15.45 -7.66
C VAL A 219 -6.03 15.39 -6.44
N TYR A 220 -6.27 14.18 -5.92
CA TYR A 220 -7.07 13.93 -4.73
C TYR A 220 -6.22 13.27 -3.64
N TYR A 221 -6.62 13.45 -2.39
CA TYR A 221 -6.26 12.55 -1.31
C TYR A 221 -7.10 11.27 -1.40
N THR A 222 -6.54 10.14 -0.97
CA THR A 222 -7.30 8.92 -0.72
C THR A 222 -8.36 9.16 0.36
N ASN A 223 -9.42 8.36 0.37
CA ASN A 223 -10.45 8.40 1.40
C ASN A 223 -10.76 7.00 1.90
N CYS A 224 -11.22 6.86 3.15
CA CYS A 224 -11.69 5.57 3.61
C CYS A 224 -12.96 5.15 2.83
N ALA A 225 -13.01 3.89 2.41
CA ALA A 225 -14.14 3.32 1.67
C ALA A 225 -15.46 3.29 2.48
N TYR A 226 -15.37 3.33 3.81
CA TYR A 226 -16.53 3.14 4.70
C TYR A 226 -17.05 4.44 5.29
N CYS A 227 -16.16 5.30 5.80
CA CYS A 227 -16.55 6.56 6.46
C CYS A 227 -16.16 7.82 5.67
N TYR A 228 -15.50 7.67 4.52
CA TYR A 228 -14.99 8.79 3.71
C TYR A 228 -14.01 9.72 4.45
N HIS A 229 -13.42 9.26 5.56
CA HIS A 229 -12.34 9.97 6.24
C HIS A 229 -11.18 10.20 5.28
N LYS A 230 -10.67 11.44 5.26
CA LYS A 230 -9.60 11.86 4.34
C LYS A 230 -8.27 11.24 4.77
N GLY A 231 -7.64 10.49 3.87
CA GLY A 231 -6.29 9.96 4.06
C GLY A 231 -5.21 11.00 3.78
N THR A 232 -3.95 10.54 3.79
CA THR A 232 -2.77 11.37 3.52
C THR A 232 -2.18 11.14 2.14
N ASP A 233 -2.34 9.93 1.60
CA ASP A 233 -1.79 9.57 0.30
C ASP A 233 -2.57 10.28 -0.81
N THR A 234 -1.86 10.71 -1.85
CA THR A 234 -2.44 11.46 -2.95
C THR A 234 -2.29 10.70 -4.26
N TYR A 235 -3.25 10.88 -5.16
CA TYR A 235 -3.23 10.26 -6.47
C TYR A 235 -3.80 11.19 -7.52
N LEU A 236 -3.33 11.02 -8.76
CA LEU A 236 -3.86 11.72 -9.93
C LEU A 236 -5.17 11.05 -10.36
N SER A 237 -6.23 11.84 -10.59
CA SER A 237 -7.49 11.30 -11.08
C SER A 237 -7.29 10.62 -12.44
N THR A 238 -7.71 9.37 -12.55
CA THR A 238 -7.68 8.60 -13.80
C THR A 238 -8.99 8.73 -14.59
N TRP A 239 -10.02 9.35 -13.98
CA TRP A 239 -11.35 9.49 -14.56
C TRP A 239 -11.59 10.89 -15.13
N GLU A 240 -10.95 11.90 -14.54
CA GLU A 240 -11.05 13.28 -14.98
C GLU A 240 -9.88 13.63 -15.89
N ARG A 241 -10.14 14.48 -16.89
CA ARG A 241 -9.13 14.93 -17.85
C ARG A 241 -8.54 16.28 -17.39
N PRO A 242 -7.38 16.69 -17.94
CA PRO A 242 -6.93 18.08 -17.85
C PRO A 242 -8.05 19.04 -18.25
N ASP A 243 -8.14 20.18 -17.57
CA ASP A 243 -9.07 21.26 -17.94
C ASP A 243 -8.35 22.20 -18.94
N PRO A 244 -8.66 22.12 -20.24
CA PRO A 244 -7.94 22.87 -21.27
C PRO A 244 -8.06 24.39 -21.10
N ASN A 245 -8.98 24.90 -20.29
CA ASN A 245 -9.18 26.34 -20.11
C ASN A 245 -8.49 26.89 -18.84
N ASN A 246 -8.08 26.03 -17.91
CA ASN A 246 -7.34 26.47 -16.73
C ASN A 246 -5.87 26.67 -17.12
N HIS A 247 -5.51 27.83 -17.65
CA HIS A 247 -4.13 28.24 -17.94
C HIS A 247 -3.50 29.02 -16.77
N ASP A 248 -2.17 29.00 -16.69
CA ASP A 248 -1.40 29.86 -15.79
C ASP A 248 -0.68 30.90 -16.65
N LEU A 249 -1.37 32.01 -16.91
CA LEU A 249 -0.98 32.99 -17.92
C LEU A 249 0.04 33.97 -17.34
N VAL A 250 1.13 34.16 -18.07
CA VAL A 250 2.11 35.22 -17.86
C VAL A 250 1.99 36.23 -18.99
N HIS A 251 1.92 37.49 -18.62
CA HIS A 251 1.80 38.61 -19.54
C HIS A 251 3.17 39.06 -20.07
N HIS A 252 3.22 39.41 -21.35
CA HIS A 252 4.39 39.93 -22.03
C HIS A 252 4.04 41.24 -22.74
N ASP A 253 4.78 42.30 -22.40
CA ASP A 253 4.63 43.61 -23.03
C ASP A 253 4.96 43.57 -24.53
N ALA A 254 4.28 44.44 -25.29
CA ALA A 254 4.52 44.61 -26.71
C ALA A 254 5.97 45.05 -27.01
N LYS A 255 6.54 44.54 -28.12
CA LYS A 255 7.81 45.02 -28.67
C LYS A 255 7.56 45.56 -30.07
N ALA A 256 7.81 46.86 -30.28
CA ALA A 256 7.66 47.46 -31.60
C ALA A 256 8.66 46.86 -32.61
N PRO A 257 8.25 46.61 -33.87
CA PRO A 257 9.16 46.16 -34.93
C PRO A 257 10.15 47.27 -35.31
N THR A 258 11.35 46.88 -35.73
CA THR A 258 12.36 47.80 -36.27
C THR A 258 12.51 47.61 -37.78
N CYS A 259 13.44 48.32 -38.43
CA CYS A 259 13.71 48.10 -39.85
C CYS A 259 14.20 46.67 -40.16
N THR A 260 14.82 45.99 -39.20
CA THR A 260 15.49 44.68 -39.39
C THR A 260 14.93 43.58 -38.51
N GLU A 261 14.38 43.90 -37.34
CA GLU A 261 13.80 42.92 -36.40
C GLU A 261 12.27 42.97 -36.45
N THR A 262 11.64 41.80 -36.32
CA THR A 262 10.20 41.69 -36.06
C THR A 262 9.86 42.21 -34.67
N GLY A 263 8.63 42.67 -34.52
CA GLY A 263 8.03 43.02 -33.24
C GLY A 263 6.93 42.04 -32.87
N TRP A 264 6.19 42.33 -31.80
CA TRP A 264 4.98 41.62 -31.41
C TRP A 264 4.06 42.54 -30.62
N GLU A 265 2.75 42.27 -30.70
CA GLU A 265 1.75 42.88 -29.81
C GLU A 265 1.90 42.34 -28.39
N GLU A 266 1.26 42.98 -27.41
CA GLU A 266 1.16 42.42 -26.06
C GLU A 266 0.48 41.05 -26.12
N TYR A 267 0.95 40.10 -25.32
CA TYR A 267 0.40 38.74 -25.36
C TYR A 267 0.53 38.05 -24.02
N ASP A 268 -0.27 37.00 -23.86
CA ASP A 268 -0.20 36.10 -22.72
C ASP A 268 0.28 34.72 -23.20
N ALA A 269 1.08 34.06 -22.37
CA ALA A 269 1.52 32.70 -22.60
C ALA A 269 1.34 31.86 -21.33
N CYS A 270 0.91 30.61 -21.49
CA CYS A 270 0.83 29.71 -20.36
C CYS A 270 2.25 29.29 -19.93
N GLN A 271 2.62 29.50 -18.67
CA GLN A 271 3.94 29.12 -18.16
C GLN A 271 4.07 27.64 -17.78
N ARG A 272 2.98 26.87 -17.83
CA ARG A 272 3.03 25.44 -17.46
C ARG A 272 3.73 24.62 -18.54
N GLU A 273 4.74 23.88 -18.14
CA GLU A 273 5.45 22.92 -18.99
C GLU A 273 4.48 21.97 -19.71
N GLY A 274 4.66 21.81 -21.02
CA GLY A 274 3.79 21.00 -21.88
C GLY A 274 2.53 21.71 -22.39
N CYS A 275 2.29 22.98 -22.01
CA CYS A 275 1.24 23.81 -22.59
C CYS A 275 1.82 24.76 -23.64
N THR A 276 1.29 24.73 -24.87
CA THR A 276 1.72 25.65 -25.95
C THR A 276 0.73 26.80 -26.16
N TYR A 277 -0.15 27.06 -25.20
CA TYR A 277 -1.12 28.14 -25.31
C TYR A 277 -0.41 29.50 -25.27
N THR A 278 -0.64 30.29 -26.30
CA THR A 278 -0.18 31.68 -26.39
C THR A 278 -1.11 32.49 -27.29
N THR A 279 -1.27 33.77 -26.99
CA THR A 279 -1.98 34.74 -27.85
C THR A 279 -1.02 35.55 -28.73
N LYS A 280 0.27 35.19 -28.76
CA LYS A 280 1.32 35.97 -29.44
C LYS A 280 1.01 36.19 -30.91
N VAL A 281 1.00 37.47 -31.31
CA VAL A 281 0.92 37.91 -32.70
C VAL A 281 2.23 38.61 -33.06
N GLU A 282 2.93 38.07 -34.07
CA GLU A 282 4.19 38.66 -34.56
C GLU A 282 3.93 39.75 -35.60
N LEU A 283 4.63 40.87 -35.45
CA LEU A 283 4.58 42.01 -36.35
C LEU A 283 5.82 41.99 -37.27
N PRO A 284 5.64 42.06 -38.59
CA PRO A 284 6.77 42.01 -39.51
C PRO A 284 7.71 43.21 -39.33
N ALA A 285 8.99 43.02 -39.62
CA ALA A 285 9.97 44.11 -39.65
C ALA A 285 9.52 45.20 -40.65
N LEU A 286 9.73 46.47 -40.29
CA LEU A 286 9.25 47.64 -41.04
C LEU A 286 9.94 47.83 -42.40
N LYS A 287 11.04 47.10 -42.63
CA LYS A 287 11.99 47.27 -43.74
C LYS A 287 12.58 48.69 -43.78
N HIS A 288 13.64 48.87 -44.56
CA HIS A 288 14.21 50.19 -44.77
C HIS A 288 13.28 51.04 -45.64
N LYS A 289 13.01 52.27 -45.19
CA LYS A 289 12.34 53.29 -46.01
C LYS A 289 13.44 54.13 -46.65
N LEU A 290 13.89 53.68 -47.81
CA LEU A 290 15.01 54.26 -48.56
C LEU A 290 14.67 55.66 -49.07
N VAL A 291 15.63 56.55 -48.92
CA VAL A 291 15.68 57.90 -49.47
C VAL A 291 16.95 57.98 -50.31
N HIS A 292 16.77 58.26 -51.59
CA HIS A 292 17.83 58.29 -52.59
C HIS A 292 18.55 59.64 -52.61
N HIS A 293 19.86 59.60 -52.84
CA HIS A 293 20.73 60.76 -53.00
C HIS A 293 21.55 60.61 -54.28
N ASP A 294 21.46 61.61 -55.14
CA ASP A 294 22.24 61.65 -56.38
C ASP A 294 23.75 61.74 -56.09
N ALA A 295 24.55 61.21 -57.01
CA ALA A 295 26.00 61.26 -56.94
C ALA A 295 26.51 62.72 -56.98
N LYS A 296 27.59 62.99 -56.22
CA LYS A 296 28.34 64.25 -56.33
C LYS A 296 29.76 63.91 -56.75
N ALA A 297 30.20 64.40 -57.90
CA ALA A 297 31.56 64.21 -58.36
C ALA A 297 32.57 64.89 -57.40
N PRO A 298 33.71 64.25 -57.10
CA PRO A 298 34.79 64.89 -56.33
C PRO A 298 35.42 66.04 -57.11
N THR A 299 35.90 67.06 -56.40
CA THR A 299 36.65 68.19 -57.00
C THR A 299 38.12 68.10 -56.60
N CYS A 300 38.93 69.10 -56.97
CA CYS A 300 40.33 69.17 -56.56
C CYS A 300 40.51 69.22 -55.04
N THR A 301 39.54 69.76 -54.30
CA THR A 301 39.64 70.06 -52.86
C THR A 301 38.55 69.40 -52.02
N GLU A 302 37.40 69.05 -52.60
CA GLU A 302 36.28 68.39 -51.91
C GLU A 302 36.13 66.92 -52.34
N ASN A 303 35.85 66.04 -51.38
CA ASN A 303 35.41 64.67 -51.66
C ASN A 303 34.05 64.68 -52.38
N GLY A 304 33.84 63.65 -53.19
CA GLY A 304 32.56 63.31 -53.81
C GLY A 304 31.95 62.06 -53.18
N TRP A 305 30.88 61.56 -53.77
CA TRP A 305 30.24 60.29 -53.41
C TRP A 305 29.51 59.71 -54.61
N GLU A 306 29.40 58.39 -54.66
CA GLU A 306 28.52 57.69 -55.59
C GLU A 306 27.05 57.94 -55.22
N GLU A 307 26.11 57.58 -56.10
CA GLU A 307 24.70 57.56 -55.74
C GLU A 307 24.49 56.61 -54.54
N TYR A 308 23.65 57.01 -53.59
CA TYR A 308 23.45 56.20 -52.40
C TYR A 308 22.06 56.37 -51.79
N ASP A 309 21.64 55.36 -51.05
CA ASP A 309 20.40 55.39 -50.30
C ASP A 309 20.69 55.51 -48.80
N THR A 310 19.78 56.18 -48.11
CA THR A 310 19.72 56.23 -46.64
C THR A 310 18.35 55.78 -46.16
N CYS A 311 18.25 55.18 -44.98
CA CYS A 311 16.94 54.90 -44.39
C CYS A 311 16.48 56.10 -43.59
N SER A 312 15.25 56.56 -43.82
CA SER A 312 14.64 57.66 -43.04
C SER A 312 14.31 57.31 -41.58
N ARG A 313 14.49 56.04 -41.16
CA ARG A 313 14.09 55.53 -39.84
C ARG A 313 15.25 55.01 -39.00
N CYS A 314 16.43 54.84 -39.59
CA CYS A 314 17.62 54.31 -38.91
C CYS A 314 18.89 54.66 -39.69
N ASP A 315 20.06 54.36 -39.13
CA ASP A 315 21.37 54.73 -39.71
C ASP A 315 21.82 53.86 -40.89
N TYR A 316 20.90 53.12 -41.53
CA TYR A 316 21.23 52.37 -42.74
C TYR A 316 21.62 53.33 -43.86
N THR A 317 22.79 53.10 -44.45
CA THR A 317 23.27 53.83 -45.61
C THR A 317 24.09 52.93 -46.52
N THR A 318 24.01 53.17 -47.83
CA THR A 318 24.89 52.57 -48.83
C THR A 318 25.98 53.54 -49.30
N LYS A 319 26.19 54.66 -48.58
CA LYS A 319 27.09 55.73 -49.00
C LYS A 319 28.52 55.22 -49.16
N VAL A 320 29.08 55.48 -50.34
CA VAL A 320 30.50 55.28 -50.65
C VAL A 320 31.10 56.65 -50.96
N GLU A 321 32.10 57.06 -50.17
CA GLU A 321 32.79 58.34 -50.37
C GLU A 321 33.92 58.20 -51.40
N LEU A 322 33.99 59.17 -52.31
CA LEU A 322 35.03 59.29 -53.33
C LEU A 322 36.02 60.37 -52.91
N LEU A 323 37.30 60.04 -52.83
CA LEU A 323 38.32 60.99 -52.41
C LEU A 323 38.48 62.15 -53.41
N ALA A 324 38.81 63.33 -52.89
CA ALA A 324 39.13 64.51 -53.69
C ALA A 324 40.23 64.21 -54.70
N LEU A 325 40.09 64.76 -55.91
CA LEU A 325 40.95 64.44 -57.05
C LEU A 325 42.36 65.04 -56.93
N LYS A 326 42.54 65.97 -55.98
CA LYS A 326 43.74 66.82 -55.80
C LYS A 326 44.00 67.71 -57.01
N HIS A 327 44.78 68.78 -56.80
CA HIS A 327 45.22 69.63 -57.90
C HIS A 327 46.11 68.86 -58.86
N ASP A 328 45.85 69.03 -60.14
CA ASP A 328 46.70 68.55 -61.21
C ASP A 328 47.43 69.77 -61.77
N LEU A 329 48.66 69.96 -61.31
CA LEU A 329 49.41 71.20 -61.47
C LEU A 329 50.24 71.16 -62.74
N VAL A 330 50.14 72.23 -63.53
CA VAL A 330 51.02 72.53 -64.65
C VAL A 330 51.87 73.74 -64.29
N HIS A 331 53.16 73.62 -64.56
CA HIS A 331 54.14 74.66 -64.30
C HIS A 331 54.20 75.67 -65.45
N HIS A 332 54.32 76.95 -65.09
CA HIS A 332 54.48 78.05 -66.02
C HIS A 332 55.75 78.84 -65.71
N ASP A 333 56.61 78.97 -66.71
CA ASP A 333 57.85 79.75 -66.61
C ASP A 333 57.57 81.24 -66.35
N ALA A 334 58.50 81.90 -65.65
CA ALA A 334 58.41 83.32 -65.35
C ALA A 334 58.42 84.20 -66.61
N LYS A 335 57.67 85.32 -66.58
CA LYS A 335 57.70 86.38 -67.61
C LYS A 335 58.15 87.67 -66.95
N ALA A 336 59.31 88.20 -67.36
CA ALA A 336 59.78 89.48 -66.84
C ALA A 336 58.82 90.64 -67.21
N PRO A 337 58.55 91.60 -66.29
CA PRO A 337 57.79 92.80 -66.62
C PRO A 337 58.55 93.68 -67.61
N THR A 338 57.81 94.43 -68.43
CA THR A 338 58.37 95.43 -69.36
C THR A 338 57.87 96.82 -68.98
N CYS A 339 58.32 97.88 -69.66
CA CYS A 339 57.90 99.26 -69.36
C CYS A 339 56.38 99.50 -69.51
N THR A 340 55.65 98.60 -70.19
CA THR A 340 54.20 98.74 -70.44
C THR A 340 53.37 97.49 -70.11
N GLU A 341 53.99 96.34 -69.82
CA GLU A 341 53.29 95.08 -69.50
C GLU A 341 53.73 94.51 -68.14
N THR A 342 52.77 94.08 -67.34
CA THR A 342 52.96 93.31 -66.09
C THR A 342 53.66 91.98 -66.38
N GLY A 343 54.61 91.60 -65.53
CA GLY A 343 55.28 90.29 -65.52
C GLY A 343 54.73 89.37 -64.43
N TRP A 344 55.25 88.15 -64.32
CA TRP A 344 54.91 87.20 -63.26
C TRP A 344 56.10 86.29 -62.95
N ASN A 345 56.22 85.88 -61.69
CA ASN A 345 57.16 84.82 -61.30
C ASN A 345 56.73 83.47 -61.88
N GLU A 346 57.61 82.46 -61.78
CA GLU A 346 57.20 81.07 -62.04
C GLU A 346 56.00 80.72 -61.14
N TYR A 347 55.02 80.01 -61.71
CA TYR A 347 53.83 79.66 -60.98
C TYR A 347 53.28 78.32 -61.45
N ASP A 348 52.53 77.66 -60.56
CA ASP A 348 51.78 76.47 -60.90
C ASP A 348 50.30 76.85 -60.98
N ALA A 349 49.62 76.36 -62.00
CA ALA A 349 48.18 76.47 -62.13
C ALA A 349 47.56 75.08 -62.29
N CYS A 350 46.39 74.87 -61.69
CA CYS A 350 45.67 73.63 -61.87
C CYS A 350 45.11 73.57 -63.30
N GLN A 351 45.44 72.52 -64.06
CA GLN A 351 44.97 72.37 -65.45
C GLN A 351 43.55 71.83 -65.57
N ARG A 352 42.95 71.38 -64.46
CA ARG A 352 41.58 70.86 -64.46
C ARG A 352 40.59 72.00 -64.73
N GLU A 353 39.78 71.83 -65.75
CA GLU A 353 38.71 72.74 -66.16
C GLU A 353 37.83 73.14 -64.96
N GLY A 354 37.62 74.45 -64.79
CA GLY A 354 36.83 75.01 -63.69
C GLY A 354 37.56 75.13 -62.34
N CYS A 355 38.86 74.86 -62.26
CA CYS A 355 39.68 75.12 -61.08
C CYS A 355 40.54 76.37 -61.27
N ASP A 356 40.38 77.37 -60.40
CA ASP A 356 41.10 78.65 -60.42
C ASP A 356 42.36 78.64 -59.54
N TYR A 357 42.74 77.47 -59.02
CA TYR A 357 43.95 77.34 -58.21
C TYR A 357 45.17 77.74 -59.01
N THR A 358 45.83 78.79 -58.56
CA THR A 358 47.10 79.25 -59.09
C THR A 358 47.95 79.85 -57.99
N THR A 359 49.26 79.65 -58.07
CA THR A 359 50.23 80.35 -57.23
C THR A 359 50.73 81.64 -57.88
N LYS A 360 50.13 82.05 -59.01
CA LYS A 360 50.54 83.22 -59.79
C LYS A 360 50.53 84.48 -58.93
N VAL A 361 51.68 85.15 -58.89
CA VAL A 361 51.83 86.48 -58.33
C VAL A 361 52.32 87.41 -59.45
N GLU A 362 51.54 88.45 -59.71
CA GLU A 362 51.88 89.44 -60.74
C GLU A 362 52.90 90.46 -60.23
N ILE A 363 53.84 90.82 -61.11
CA ILE A 363 54.87 91.83 -60.88
C ILE A 363 54.50 93.06 -61.71
N PRO A 364 54.13 94.19 -61.09
CA PRO A 364 53.73 95.39 -61.81
C PRO A 364 54.88 95.99 -62.63
N ALA A 365 54.54 96.69 -63.72
CA ALA A 365 55.52 97.38 -64.56
C ALA A 365 56.26 98.48 -63.76
N PRO A 366 57.60 98.56 -63.86
CA PRO A 366 58.36 99.71 -63.35
C PRO A 366 58.11 100.88 -64.31
N GLY A 367 57.18 101.77 -63.96
CA GLY A 367 56.70 102.87 -64.81
C GLY A 367 57.76 103.83 -65.32
#